data_AF-A0A1F4CWW2-F1
#
_entry.id   AF-A0A1F4CWW2-F1
#
_cell.length_a   1.000
_cell.length_b   1.000
_cell.length_c   1.000
_cell.angle_alpha   90.00
_cell.angle_beta   90.00
_cell.angle_gamma   90.00
#
_symmetry.space_group_name_H-M   'P 1'
#
loop_
_entity.id
_entity.type
_entity.pdbx_description
1 polymer ?
#
loop_
_entity_poly.entity_id
_entity_poly.type
_entity_poly.pdbx_seq_one_letter_code
_entity_poly.pdbx_strand_id
1 'polypeptide(L)'
;MYAALKQYLDRWLFQLRGPQSGVIVLVQRRVFILPTRQGIVFGAVLVLMLIGAINYGLSLGFVLTFLLVAMGFNAMIYTFRNLANLRLSATRTQPVFTGEKAHFTVCIDNPGEADRYSIGLTKDRQEVTFVDVPARRLAFASIGIPAVRRGLLRPGRLTLFTRYPLGLYYAWAYLELDTQCMVYPRPAPPGLPLPSAESNAGQGAQRGQGREDFAGLRPYHPSDSPRHIAWKAAARGQGLLTKQFSGRADTELWLDWGQLPPHMHVEDRLSHLTRWVLDAHALGMGFGLRIPGKTIPPGAGVAQSARCLETLALFEIPHDPGHDQSA
;
A
#
# COMPACT_ATOMS: atom_id res chain seq x y z
N MET A 1 -33.35 -10.94 10.94
CA MET A 1 -33.22 -12.36 10.53
C MET A 1 -32.27 -12.56 9.33
N TYR A 2 -32.49 -11.91 8.18
CA TYR A 2 -31.67 -12.08 6.96
C TYR A 2 -30.18 -11.66 7.12
N ALA A 3 -29.92 -10.56 7.84
CA ALA A 3 -28.56 -10.09 8.12
C ALA A 3 -27.79 -11.04 9.07
N ALA A 4 -28.50 -11.66 10.02
CA ALA A 4 -27.92 -12.59 10.99
C ALA A 4 -27.58 -13.95 10.34
N LEU A 5 -28.44 -14.46 9.46
CA LEU A 5 -28.17 -15.68 8.70
C LEU A 5 -26.99 -15.49 7.73
N LYS A 6 -26.89 -14.32 7.09
CA LYS A 6 -25.74 -13.95 6.25
C LYS A 6 -24.45 -13.86 7.07
N GLN A 7 -24.46 -13.20 8.22
CA GLN A 7 -23.30 -13.13 9.12
C GLN A 7 -22.86 -14.50 9.66
N TYR A 8 -23.81 -15.40 9.91
CA TYR A 8 -23.52 -16.77 10.36
C TYR A 8 -22.87 -17.60 9.24
N LEU A 9 -23.42 -17.54 8.02
CA LEU A 9 -22.82 -18.13 6.82
C LEU A 9 -21.44 -17.51 6.53
N ASP A 10 -21.28 -16.20 6.73
CA ASP A 10 -20.03 -15.48 6.51
C ASP A 10 -18.90 -15.89 7.47
N ARG A 11 -19.24 -16.30 8.70
CA ARG A 11 -18.28 -16.88 9.68
C ARG A 11 -17.98 -18.33 9.39
N TRP A 12 -18.99 -19.13 9.01
CA TRP A 12 -18.82 -20.56 8.76
C TRP A 12 -18.01 -20.84 7.48
N LEU A 13 -18.23 -20.06 6.41
CA LEU A 13 -17.42 -20.14 5.18
C LEU A 13 -15.98 -19.63 5.36
N PHE A 14 -15.71 -18.82 6.41
CA PHE A 14 -14.40 -18.27 6.72
C PHE A 14 -13.40 -19.32 7.22
N GLN A 15 -13.88 -20.41 7.80
CA GLN A 15 -13.01 -21.49 8.30
C GLN A 15 -12.36 -22.32 7.19
N LEU A 16 -12.82 -22.20 5.93
CA LEU A 16 -12.39 -23.13 4.90
C LEU A 16 -11.15 -22.68 4.12
N ARG A 17 -10.86 -21.38 3.97
CA ARG A 17 -9.75 -20.92 3.09
C ARG A 17 -9.17 -19.57 3.51
N GLY A 18 -7.88 -19.58 3.88
CA GLY A 18 -7.10 -18.38 4.19
C GLY A 18 -6.63 -17.57 2.96
N PRO A 19 -5.70 -16.61 3.17
CA PRO A 19 -5.28 -15.67 2.14
C PRO A 19 -4.73 -16.36 0.89
N GLN A 20 -5.18 -15.92 -0.28
CA GLN A 20 -4.77 -16.50 -1.56
C GLN A 20 -3.75 -15.57 -2.24
N SER A 21 -2.55 -16.10 -2.47
CA SER A 21 -1.52 -15.43 -3.27
C SER A 21 -1.82 -15.63 -4.77
N GLY A 22 -1.71 -14.56 -5.55
CA GLY A 22 -1.86 -14.60 -7.01
C GLY A 22 -3.25 -14.26 -7.55
N VAL A 23 -3.59 -14.80 -8.72
CA VAL A 23 -4.85 -14.48 -9.43
C VAL A 23 -6.00 -15.30 -8.86
N ILE A 24 -6.98 -14.63 -8.28
CA ILE A 24 -8.20 -15.23 -7.77
C ILE A 24 -9.25 -15.27 -8.89
N VAL A 25 -9.56 -16.47 -9.38
CA VAL A 25 -10.67 -16.66 -10.32
C VAL A 25 -11.98 -16.82 -9.54
N LEU A 26 -12.96 -15.96 -9.80
CA LEU A 26 -14.33 -16.14 -9.32
C LEU A 26 -15.01 -17.27 -10.09
N VAL A 27 -14.68 -18.50 -9.73
CA VAL A 27 -15.46 -19.66 -10.17
C VAL A 27 -16.88 -19.56 -9.61
N GLN A 28 -17.86 -20.14 -10.32
CA GLN A 28 -19.29 -20.09 -9.98
C GLN A 28 -19.60 -20.38 -8.51
N ARG A 29 -18.90 -21.33 -7.89
CA ARG A 29 -19.08 -21.72 -6.47
C ARG A 29 -18.69 -20.62 -5.47
N ARG A 30 -18.01 -19.56 -5.90
CA ARG A 30 -17.60 -18.42 -5.06
C ARG A 30 -18.56 -17.22 -5.16
N VAL A 31 -19.55 -17.29 -6.05
CA VAL A 31 -20.54 -16.22 -6.25
C VAL A 31 -21.84 -16.64 -5.58
N PHE A 32 -22.24 -15.89 -4.56
CA PHE A 32 -23.52 -16.05 -3.89
C PHE A 32 -24.52 -15.05 -4.45
N ILE A 33 -25.78 -15.44 -4.59
CA ILE A 33 -26.86 -14.57 -5.09
C ILE A 33 -28.09 -14.70 -4.20
N LEU A 34 -28.68 -13.57 -3.84
CA LEU A 34 -29.94 -13.49 -3.08
C LEU A 34 -30.84 -12.39 -3.66
N PRO A 35 -32.18 -12.52 -3.54
CA PRO A 35 -33.08 -11.45 -3.91
C PRO A 35 -32.89 -10.24 -2.99
N THR A 36 -32.98 -9.03 -3.57
CA THR A 36 -33.01 -7.79 -2.79
C THR A 36 -34.40 -7.55 -2.20
N ARG A 37 -34.55 -6.50 -1.38
CA ARG A 37 -35.88 -6.04 -0.94
C ARG A 37 -36.81 -5.78 -2.13
N GLN A 38 -36.29 -5.16 -3.19
CA GLN A 38 -37.04 -4.91 -4.42
C GLN A 38 -37.37 -6.21 -5.16
N GLY A 39 -36.45 -7.17 -5.20
CA GLY A 39 -36.71 -8.51 -5.74
C GLY A 39 -37.82 -9.26 -5.01
N ILE A 40 -37.87 -9.16 -3.68
CA ILE A 40 -38.94 -9.76 -2.87
C ILE A 40 -40.29 -9.09 -3.14
N VAL A 41 -40.34 -7.76 -3.16
CA VAL A 41 -41.57 -7.03 -3.50
C VAL A 41 -42.05 -7.37 -4.90
N PHE A 42 -41.13 -7.42 -5.87
CA PHE A 42 -41.43 -7.83 -7.25
C PHE A 42 -42.03 -9.23 -7.30
N GLY A 43 -41.42 -10.20 -6.61
CA GLY A 43 -41.97 -11.56 -6.51
C GLY A 43 -43.36 -11.62 -5.88
N ALA A 44 -43.60 -10.83 -4.81
CA ALA A 44 -44.91 -10.75 -4.18
C ALA A 44 -45.98 -10.17 -5.11
N VAL A 45 -45.64 -9.11 -5.86
CA VAL A 45 -46.53 -8.52 -6.88
C VAL A 45 -46.86 -9.54 -7.97
N LEU A 46 -45.89 -10.33 -8.45
CA LEU A 46 -46.15 -11.37 -9.43
C LEU A 46 -47.11 -12.45 -8.93
N VAL A 47 -46.98 -12.85 -7.66
CA VAL A 47 -47.92 -13.81 -7.05
C VAL A 47 -49.33 -13.22 -6.96
N LEU A 48 -49.46 -11.95 -6.53
CA LEU A 48 -50.77 -11.28 -6.47
C LEU A 48 -51.39 -11.12 -7.86
N MET A 49 -50.60 -10.74 -8.86
CA MET A 49 -51.06 -10.65 -10.26
C MET A 49 -51.52 -12.01 -10.77
N LEU A 50 -50.78 -13.09 -10.47
CA LEU A 50 -51.16 -14.44 -10.87
C LEU A 50 -52.49 -14.86 -10.23
N ILE A 51 -52.66 -14.63 -8.93
CA ILE A 51 -53.92 -14.91 -8.23
C ILE A 51 -55.07 -14.11 -8.84
N GLY A 52 -54.85 -12.82 -9.14
CA GLY A 52 -55.85 -11.98 -9.80
C GLY A 52 -56.22 -12.49 -11.20
N ALA A 53 -55.23 -12.86 -12.01
CA ALA A 53 -55.48 -13.40 -13.35
C ALA A 53 -56.27 -14.72 -13.31
N ILE A 54 -55.97 -15.60 -12.33
CA ILE A 54 -56.70 -16.85 -12.11
C ILE A 54 -58.14 -16.57 -11.68
N ASN A 55 -58.35 -15.68 -10.71
CA ASN A 55 -59.67 -15.39 -10.14
C ASN A 55 -60.63 -14.78 -11.19
N TYR A 56 -60.12 -13.83 -11.98
CA TYR A 56 -60.94 -13.10 -12.95
C TYR A 56 -60.89 -13.68 -14.38
N GLY A 57 -60.15 -14.77 -14.61
CA GLY A 57 -60.00 -15.36 -15.96
C GLY A 57 -59.37 -14.42 -16.98
N LEU A 58 -58.51 -13.49 -16.54
CA LEU A 58 -57.93 -12.44 -17.38
C LEU A 58 -56.73 -12.98 -18.17
N SER A 59 -56.96 -13.41 -19.43
CA SER A 59 -55.91 -13.91 -20.34
C SER A 59 -54.72 -12.96 -20.50
N LEU A 60 -54.96 -11.65 -20.60
CA LEU A 60 -53.90 -10.65 -20.70
C LEU A 60 -53.05 -10.56 -19.42
N GLY A 61 -53.66 -10.80 -18.25
CA GLY A 61 -52.99 -10.85 -16.96
C GLY A 61 -51.95 -11.97 -16.90
N PHE A 62 -52.26 -13.15 -17.46
CA PHE A 62 -51.30 -14.25 -17.56
C PHE A 62 -50.10 -13.89 -18.45
N VAL A 63 -50.34 -13.31 -19.62
CA VAL A 63 -49.26 -12.90 -20.55
C VAL A 63 -48.30 -11.94 -19.85
N LEU A 64 -48.81 -10.88 -19.22
CA LEU A 64 -47.98 -9.90 -18.53
C LEU A 64 -47.22 -10.52 -17.34
N THR A 65 -47.89 -11.36 -16.54
CA THR A 65 -47.26 -12.02 -15.38
C THR A 65 -46.12 -12.92 -15.82
N PHE A 66 -46.33 -13.77 -16.83
CA PHE A 66 -45.28 -14.67 -17.32
C PHE A 66 -44.13 -13.95 -18.02
N LEU A 67 -44.41 -12.84 -18.73
CA LEU A 67 -43.37 -11.99 -19.29
C LEU A 67 -42.46 -11.42 -18.19
N LEU A 68 -43.06 -10.89 -17.13
CA LEU A 68 -42.30 -10.33 -15.99
C LEU A 68 -41.53 -11.43 -15.22
N VAL A 69 -42.12 -12.62 -15.07
CA VAL A 69 -41.42 -13.79 -14.51
C VAL A 69 -40.19 -14.13 -15.35
N ALA A 70 -40.32 -14.21 -16.68
CA ALA A 70 -39.20 -14.47 -17.58
C ALA A 70 -38.11 -13.38 -17.48
N MET A 71 -38.51 -12.11 -17.38
CA MET A 71 -37.58 -11.00 -17.15
C MET A 71 -36.86 -11.12 -15.80
N GLY A 72 -37.57 -11.54 -14.74
CA GLY A 72 -36.99 -11.81 -13.42
C GLY A 72 -35.97 -12.94 -13.43
N PHE A 73 -36.24 -14.04 -14.15
CA PHE A 73 -35.28 -15.13 -14.33
C PHE A 73 -34.07 -14.70 -15.14
N ASN A 74 -34.27 -13.97 -16.24
CA ASN A 74 -33.16 -13.41 -17.02
C ASN A 74 -32.29 -12.49 -16.17
N ALA A 75 -32.90 -11.60 -15.38
CA ALA A 75 -32.17 -10.73 -14.47
C ALA A 75 -31.32 -11.52 -13.48
N MET A 76 -31.83 -12.62 -12.90
CA MET A 76 -31.06 -13.50 -12.03
C MET A 76 -29.80 -14.05 -12.73
N ILE A 77 -29.96 -14.57 -13.96
CA ILE A 77 -28.87 -15.14 -14.75
C ILE A 77 -27.83 -14.06 -15.08
N TYR A 78 -28.24 -12.88 -15.53
CA TYR A 78 -27.34 -11.77 -15.82
C TYR A 78 -26.61 -11.28 -14.57
N THR A 79 -27.29 -11.13 -13.44
CA THR A 79 -26.67 -10.72 -12.17
C THR A 79 -25.58 -11.70 -11.74
N PHE A 80 -25.85 -13.01 -11.84
CA PHE A 80 -24.86 -14.04 -11.51
C PHE A 80 -23.67 -14.03 -12.48
N ARG A 81 -23.95 -14.03 -13.79
CA ARG A 81 -22.92 -14.02 -14.84
C ARG A 81 -22.08 -12.74 -14.80
N ASN A 82 -22.61 -11.64 -14.29
CA ASN A 82 -21.89 -10.37 -14.21
C ASN A 82 -20.65 -10.45 -13.29
N LEU A 83 -20.67 -11.29 -12.26
CA LEU A 83 -19.53 -11.55 -11.37
C LEU A 83 -18.75 -12.83 -11.72
N ALA A 84 -19.43 -13.86 -12.24
CA ALA A 84 -18.80 -15.14 -12.50
C ALA A 84 -17.67 -15.05 -13.54
N ASN A 85 -16.64 -15.87 -13.37
CA ASN A 85 -15.47 -16.00 -14.24
C ASN A 85 -14.60 -14.74 -14.37
N LEU A 86 -14.76 -13.75 -13.49
CA LEU A 86 -13.79 -12.67 -13.36
C LEU A 86 -12.50 -13.18 -12.73
N ARG A 87 -11.38 -12.61 -13.13
CA ARG A 87 -10.06 -12.87 -12.56
C ARG A 87 -9.63 -11.63 -11.80
N LEU A 88 -9.33 -11.80 -10.51
CA LEU A 88 -8.92 -10.71 -9.64
C LEU A 88 -7.46 -10.85 -9.29
N SER A 89 -6.72 -9.76 -9.30
CA SER A 89 -5.36 -9.72 -8.77
C SER A 89 -5.16 -8.46 -7.96
N ALA A 90 -4.27 -8.54 -6.97
CA ALA A 90 -3.84 -7.38 -6.23
C ALA A 90 -2.75 -6.63 -7.00
N THR A 91 -2.86 -5.31 -7.02
CA THR A 91 -1.77 -4.44 -7.48
C THR A 91 -0.87 -4.08 -6.28
N ARG A 92 0.38 -3.71 -6.55
CA ARG A 92 1.26 -3.13 -5.52
C ARG A 92 0.63 -1.85 -4.97
N THR A 93 0.57 -1.76 -3.65
CA THR A 93 0.15 -0.54 -2.95
C THR A 93 1.35 0.31 -2.63
N GLN A 94 1.21 1.63 -2.83
CA GLN A 94 2.23 2.57 -2.38
C GLN A 94 2.23 2.66 -0.85
N PRO A 95 3.40 2.78 -0.21
CA PRO A 95 3.48 3.05 1.22
C PRO A 95 2.80 4.37 1.58
N VAL A 96 2.21 4.44 2.77
CA VAL A 96 1.53 5.63 3.29
C VAL A 96 2.03 5.96 4.69
N PHE A 97 1.75 7.16 5.19
CA PHE A 97 2.06 7.51 6.57
C PHE A 97 0.90 7.20 7.51
N THR A 98 1.21 7.01 8.78
CA THR A 98 0.20 6.80 9.83
C THR A 98 -0.73 8.01 9.89
N GLY A 99 -2.04 7.76 9.87
CA GLY A 99 -3.10 8.77 9.78
C GLY A 99 -3.66 9.01 8.38
N GLU A 100 -3.00 8.49 7.34
CA GLU A 100 -3.49 8.55 5.96
C GLU A 100 -4.40 7.36 5.60
N LYS A 101 -4.96 7.35 4.39
CA LYS A 101 -5.69 6.20 3.84
C LYS A 101 -4.80 5.41 2.89
N ALA A 102 -4.55 4.15 3.18
CA ALA A 102 -3.92 3.21 2.26
C ALA A 102 -4.90 2.80 1.16
N HIS A 103 -4.55 3.07 -0.09
CA HIS A 103 -5.37 2.74 -1.23
C HIS A 103 -5.01 1.35 -1.78
N PHE A 104 -5.90 0.39 -1.59
CA PHE A 104 -5.76 -0.97 -2.11
C PHE A 104 -6.47 -1.09 -3.45
N THR A 105 -5.69 -1.21 -4.53
CA THR A 105 -6.22 -1.36 -5.88
C THR A 105 -6.31 -2.83 -6.27
N VAL A 106 -7.50 -3.26 -6.66
CA VAL A 106 -7.80 -4.58 -7.22
C VAL A 106 -7.90 -4.45 -8.73
N CYS A 107 -7.10 -5.22 -9.45
CA CYS A 107 -7.22 -5.39 -10.88
C CYS A 107 -8.27 -6.47 -11.17
N ILE A 108 -9.24 -6.12 -12.02
CA ILE A 108 -10.34 -6.99 -12.42
C ILE A 108 -10.17 -7.27 -13.91
N ASP A 109 -9.77 -8.50 -14.23
CA ASP A 109 -9.66 -9.03 -15.58
C ASP A 109 -10.96 -9.74 -15.99
N ASN A 110 -11.57 -9.25 -17.06
CA ASN A 110 -12.72 -9.87 -17.71
C ASN A 110 -12.27 -10.63 -18.96
N PRO A 111 -12.03 -11.95 -18.87
CA PRO A 111 -11.68 -12.75 -20.05
C PRO A 111 -12.89 -13.02 -20.97
N GLY A 112 -14.11 -12.65 -20.55
CA GLY A 112 -15.34 -12.92 -21.29
C GLY A 112 -15.58 -11.94 -22.45
N GLU A 113 -16.52 -12.32 -23.31
CA GLU A 113 -16.93 -11.53 -24.49
C GLU A 113 -18.01 -10.48 -24.19
N ALA A 114 -18.62 -10.55 -23.01
CA ALA A 114 -19.62 -9.60 -22.56
C ALA A 114 -19.01 -8.64 -21.55
N ASP A 115 -19.39 -7.36 -21.66
CA ASP A 115 -19.10 -6.33 -20.66
C ASP A 115 -19.72 -6.71 -19.31
N ARG A 116 -19.02 -6.34 -18.23
CA ARG A 116 -19.53 -6.44 -16.87
C ARG A 116 -19.79 -5.05 -16.33
N TYR A 117 -20.98 -4.81 -15.83
CA TYR A 117 -21.40 -3.48 -15.41
C TYR A 117 -21.62 -3.41 -13.90
N SER A 118 -21.39 -2.24 -13.31
CA SER A 118 -21.68 -1.95 -11.91
C SER A 118 -21.12 -3.01 -10.96
N ILE A 119 -19.83 -3.30 -11.11
CA ILE A 119 -19.10 -4.14 -10.18
C ILE A 119 -18.67 -3.25 -9.01
N GLY A 120 -19.23 -3.51 -7.84
CA GLY A 120 -18.92 -2.82 -6.59
C GLY A 120 -17.83 -3.54 -5.80
N LEU A 121 -16.87 -2.80 -5.27
CA LEU A 121 -15.87 -3.26 -4.31
C LEU A 121 -16.08 -2.55 -2.97
N THR A 122 -16.06 -3.31 -1.86
CA THR A 122 -16.20 -2.74 -0.51
C THR A 122 -15.50 -3.60 0.54
N LYS A 123 -15.03 -2.98 1.64
CA LYS A 123 -14.49 -3.69 2.81
C LYS A 123 -15.59 -4.00 3.84
N ASP A 124 -16.31 -2.96 4.28
CA ASP A 124 -17.33 -3.07 5.34
C ASP A 124 -18.64 -2.34 5.00
N ARG A 125 -18.99 -2.23 3.71
CA ARG A 125 -20.15 -1.46 3.19
C ARG A 125 -20.13 0.05 3.49
N GLN A 126 -19.07 0.57 4.09
CA GLN A 126 -18.90 2.00 4.37
C GLN A 126 -18.44 2.74 3.12
N GLU A 127 -17.38 2.26 2.48
CA GLU A 127 -16.82 2.82 1.25
C GLU A 127 -17.04 1.80 0.12
N VAL A 128 -17.62 2.28 -0.98
CA VAL A 128 -18.00 1.45 -2.13
C VAL A 128 -17.50 2.12 -3.39
N THR A 129 -16.72 1.37 -4.18
CA THR A 129 -16.24 1.81 -5.48
C THR A 129 -16.91 0.97 -6.55
N PHE A 130 -17.55 1.61 -7.52
CA PHE A 130 -18.14 0.94 -8.68
C PHE A 130 -17.25 1.10 -9.90
N VAL A 131 -17.16 0.03 -10.69
CA VAL A 131 -16.44 0.03 -11.96
C VAL A 131 -17.16 -0.85 -12.98
N ASP A 132 -17.07 -0.45 -14.25
CA ASP A 132 -17.47 -1.25 -15.39
C ASP A 132 -16.22 -1.89 -16.00
N VAL A 133 -16.32 -3.16 -16.36
CA VAL A 133 -15.21 -3.95 -16.89
C VAL A 133 -15.60 -4.41 -18.30
N PRO A 134 -15.09 -3.75 -19.35
CA PRO A 134 -15.41 -4.12 -20.71
C PRO A 134 -14.98 -5.56 -21.04
N ALA A 135 -15.58 -6.14 -22.07
CA ALA A 135 -15.21 -7.43 -22.61
C ALA A 135 -13.71 -7.49 -22.96
N ARG A 136 -13.05 -8.59 -22.57
CA ARG A 136 -11.62 -8.86 -22.84
C ARG A 136 -10.69 -7.72 -22.40
N ARG A 137 -11.05 -6.99 -21.34
CA ARG A 137 -10.27 -5.87 -20.79
C ARG A 137 -10.11 -5.96 -19.27
N LEU A 138 -9.16 -5.16 -18.79
CA LEU A 138 -8.89 -4.92 -17.39
C LEU A 138 -9.62 -3.66 -16.92
N ALA A 139 -10.06 -3.66 -15.66
CA ALA A 139 -10.38 -2.44 -14.94
C ALA A 139 -9.76 -2.46 -13.54
N PHE A 140 -9.73 -1.29 -12.90
CA PHE A 140 -9.12 -1.12 -11.58
C PHE A 140 -10.12 -0.50 -10.63
N ALA A 141 -10.33 -1.16 -9.48
CA ALA A 141 -11.14 -0.64 -8.39
C ALA A 141 -10.24 -0.42 -7.18
N SER A 142 -10.27 0.78 -6.60
CA SER A 142 -9.49 1.13 -5.42
C SER A 142 -10.40 1.33 -4.21
N ILE A 143 -9.94 0.91 -3.04
CA ILE A 143 -10.61 1.13 -1.75
C ILE A 143 -9.63 1.76 -0.76
N GLY A 144 -10.03 2.84 -0.11
CA GLY A 144 -9.25 3.50 0.94
C GLY A 144 -9.45 2.80 2.29
N ILE A 145 -8.36 2.41 2.94
CA ILE A 145 -8.37 1.81 4.29
C ILE A 145 -7.57 2.71 5.23
N PRO A 146 -8.14 3.22 6.33
CA PRO A 146 -7.40 4.06 7.28
C PRO A 146 -6.18 3.35 7.87
N ALA A 147 -5.02 3.98 7.76
CA ALA A 147 -3.74 3.51 8.28
C ALA A 147 -3.53 4.03 9.71
N VAL A 148 -4.14 3.34 10.69
CA VAL A 148 -4.18 3.80 12.09
C VAL A 148 -2.87 3.54 12.84
N ARG A 149 -2.13 2.50 12.46
CA ARG A 149 -0.86 2.10 13.10
C ARG A 149 0.20 1.87 12.03
N ARG A 150 1.46 2.16 12.38
CA ARG A 150 2.63 1.85 11.54
C ARG A 150 2.82 0.34 11.39
N GLY A 151 3.58 -0.05 10.37
CA GLY A 151 3.91 -1.44 10.06
C GLY A 151 3.16 -1.95 8.83
N LEU A 152 2.93 -3.26 8.75
CA LEU A 152 2.27 -3.88 7.60
C LEU A 152 0.75 -3.85 7.75
N LEU A 153 0.09 -3.06 6.92
CA LEU A 153 -1.37 -3.01 6.83
C LEU A 153 -1.86 -3.98 5.76
N ARG A 154 -2.72 -4.91 6.17
CA ARG A 154 -3.45 -5.81 5.26
C ARG A 154 -4.87 -5.29 5.03
N PRO A 155 -5.40 -5.39 3.81
CA PRO A 155 -6.78 -4.97 3.56
C PRO A 155 -7.78 -5.89 4.26
N GLY A 156 -7.41 -7.15 4.50
CA GLY A 156 -8.29 -8.19 5.03
C GLY A 156 -9.30 -8.65 3.97
N ARG A 157 -10.49 -9.02 4.42
CA ARG A 157 -11.59 -9.47 3.56
C ARG A 157 -12.23 -8.28 2.86
N LEU A 158 -12.21 -8.29 1.53
CA LEU A 158 -13.00 -7.39 0.70
C LEU A 158 -14.17 -8.18 0.08
N THR A 159 -15.20 -7.46 -0.32
CA THR A 159 -16.40 -7.99 -0.95
C THR A 159 -16.55 -7.35 -2.32
N LEU A 160 -16.56 -8.19 -3.35
CA LEU A 160 -16.96 -7.80 -4.70
C LEU A 160 -18.45 -8.11 -4.84
N PHE A 161 -19.25 -7.19 -5.35
CA PHE A 161 -20.69 -7.38 -5.48
C PHE A 161 -21.27 -6.69 -6.71
N THR A 162 -22.50 -7.06 -7.07
CA THR A 162 -23.26 -6.37 -8.12
C THR A 162 -24.75 -6.48 -7.88
N ARG A 163 -25.49 -5.50 -8.39
CA ARG A 163 -26.96 -5.46 -8.45
C ARG A 163 -27.46 -5.31 -9.90
N TYR A 164 -26.55 -5.29 -10.86
CA TYR A 164 -26.89 -5.22 -12.27
C TYR A 164 -27.66 -6.49 -12.70
N PRO A 165 -28.65 -6.41 -13.62
CA PRO A 165 -29.12 -5.21 -14.31
C PRO A 165 -30.24 -4.45 -13.58
N LEU A 166 -31.24 -5.17 -13.05
CA LEU A 166 -32.50 -4.56 -12.59
C LEU A 166 -32.54 -4.24 -11.09
N GLY A 167 -31.50 -4.57 -10.33
CA GLY A 167 -31.51 -4.42 -8.86
C GLY A 167 -32.36 -5.45 -8.11
N LEU A 168 -32.98 -6.41 -8.80
CA LEU A 168 -33.80 -7.46 -8.19
C LEU A 168 -32.99 -8.47 -7.37
N TYR A 169 -31.72 -8.68 -7.75
CA TYR A 169 -30.83 -9.61 -7.08
C TYR A 169 -29.55 -8.90 -6.65
N TYR A 170 -28.94 -9.41 -5.58
CA TYR A 170 -27.65 -9.01 -5.07
C TYR A 170 -26.73 -10.22 -5.15
N ALA A 171 -25.75 -10.15 -6.04
CA ALA A 171 -24.70 -11.16 -6.11
C ALA A 171 -23.41 -10.62 -5.50
N TRP A 172 -22.67 -11.47 -4.77
CA TRP A 172 -21.41 -11.10 -4.16
C TRP A 172 -20.43 -12.27 -4.06
N ALA A 173 -19.16 -11.93 -3.94
CA ALA A 173 -18.06 -12.83 -3.69
C ALA A 173 -17.09 -12.21 -2.70
N TYR A 174 -16.46 -13.06 -1.89
CA TYR A 174 -15.42 -12.63 -0.96
C TYR A 174 -14.05 -12.81 -1.57
N LEU A 175 -13.20 -11.82 -1.35
CA LEU A 175 -11.82 -11.83 -1.78
C LEU A 175 -10.92 -11.48 -0.59
N GLU A 176 -9.89 -12.30 -0.40
CA GLU A 176 -8.85 -12.07 0.59
C GLU A 176 -7.52 -12.10 -0.17
N LEU A 177 -7.04 -10.90 -0.49
CA LEU A 177 -5.83 -10.70 -1.28
C LEU A 177 -4.62 -10.71 -0.36
N ASP A 178 -3.59 -11.46 -0.71
CA ASP A 178 -2.29 -11.43 -0.06
C ASP A 178 -1.48 -10.20 -0.51
N THR A 179 -2.00 -9.01 -0.21
CA THR A 179 -1.33 -7.73 -0.47
C THR A 179 -1.17 -6.96 0.84
N GLN A 180 -0.10 -6.19 0.92
CA GLN A 180 0.31 -5.51 2.13
C GLN A 180 0.77 -4.10 1.76
N CYS A 181 0.28 -3.11 2.49
CA CYS A 181 0.73 -1.74 2.40
C CYS A 181 1.65 -1.45 3.57
N MET A 182 2.84 -0.92 3.28
CA MET A 182 3.75 -0.45 4.31
C MET A 182 3.25 0.89 4.86
N VAL A 183 3.04 0.97 6.16
CA VAL A 183 2.61 2.20 6.84
C VAL A 183 3.80 2.74 7.64
N TYR A 184 4.33 3.88 7.21
CA TYR A 184 5.40 4.57 7.90
C TYR A 184 4.87 5.34 9.13
N PRO A 185 5.72 5.56 10.16
CA PRO A 185 5.36 6.48 11.25
C PRO A 185 5.06 7.87 10.68
N ARG A 186 4.12 8.60 11.28
CA ARG A 186 3.80 9.96 10.83
C ARG A 186 5.00 10.88 11.09
N PRO A 187 5.47 11.69 10.13
CA PRO A 187 6.56 12.63 10.40
C PRO A 187 6.13 13.65 11.47
N ALA A 188 7.02 13.90 12.43
CA ALA A 188 6.83 14.94 13.45
C ALA A 188 6.69 16.33 12.81
N PRO A 189 6.04 17.31 13.47
CA PRO A 189 6.02 18.68 12.98
C PRO A 189 7.44 19.31 12.98
N PRO A 190 7.64 20.40 12.22
CA PRO A 190 8.83 21.27 12.32
C PRO A 190 9.18 21.61 13.78
N GLY A 191 10.44 21.48 14.17
CA GLY A 191 10.85 21.68 15.57
C GLY A 191 12.31 21.32 15.84
N LEU A 192 12.64 20.04 15.82
CA LEU A 192 14.04 19.59 15.97
C LEU A 192 14.81 19.78 14.65
N PRO A 193 16.00 20.41 14.66
CA PRO A 193 16.88 20.49 13.49
C PRO A 193 17.46 19.11 13.15
N LEU A 194 17.97 18.96 11.93
CA LEU A 194 18.77 17.79 11.58
C LEU A 194 20.04 17.75 12.44
N PRO A 195 20.50 16.57 12.86
CA PRO A 195 21.77 16.47 13.56
C PRO A 195 22.91 16.96 12.66
N SER A 196 23.95 17.52 13.28
CA SER A 196 25.13 17.96 12.54
C SER A 196 25.83 16.74 11.96
N ALA A 197 26.14 16.77 10.67
CA ALA A 197 26.90 15.68 10.05
C ALA A 197 28.30 15.62 10.69
N GLU A 198 28.68 14.45 11.18
CA GLU A 198 29.98 14.27 11.81
C GLU A 198 31.03 14.36 10.71
N SER A 199 31.88 15.38 10.78
CA SER A 199 33.08 15.38 9.95
C SER A 199 33.99 14.30 10.52
N ASN A 200 34.29 13.29 9.71
CA ASN A 200 35.25 12.24 10.07
C ASN A 200 36.71 12.78 10.05
N ALA A 201 36.91 14.02 10.52
CA ALA A 201 38.18 14.73 10.56
C ALA A 201 39.10 14.26 11.69
N GLY A 202 38.70 13.26 12.48
CA GLY A 202 39.40 12.89 13.72
C GLY A 202 40.11 11.54 13.76
N GLN A 203 39.71 10.54 12.98
CA GLN A 203 40.25 9.17 13.14
C GLN A 203 40.58 8.43 11.83
N GLY A 204 40.31 9.03 10.66
CA GLY A 204 40.63 8.45 9.35
C GLY A 204 41.86 9.05 8.65
N ALA A 205 42.39 10.20 9.11
CA ALA A 205 43.48 10.90 8.42
C ALA A 205 44.84 10.16 8.42
N GLN A 206 44.93 8.99 9.04
CA GLN A 206 46.12 8.12 8.97
C GLN A 206 45.92 6.78 8.25
N ARG A 207 44.73 6.50 7.69
CA ARG A 207 44.51 5.30 6.86
C ARG A 207 43.78 5.66 5.57
N GLY A 208 44.47 6.42 4.72
CA GLY A 208 43.96 6.82 3.42
C GLY A 208 45.01 7.43 2.51
N GLN A 209 46.25 6.94 2.53
CA GLN A 209 47.11 7.13 1.35
C GLN A 209 46.46 6.36 0.20
N GLY A 210 45.72 7.07 -0.64
CA GLY A 210 45.26 6.57 -1.93
C GLY A 210 43.76 6.35 -2.06
N ARG A 211 42.95 7.42 -1.93
CA ARG A 211 41.78 7.62 -2.80
C ARG A 211 41.23 9.05 -2.70
N GLU A 212 42.10 10.03 -2.89
CA GLU A 212 41.64 11.37 -3.27
C GLU A 212 41.66 11.41 -4.79
N ASP A 213 40.49 11.48 -5.42
CA ASP A 213 40.39 11.56 -6.88
C ASP A 213 41.14 12.81 -7.34
N PHE A 214 42.25 12.58 -8.04
CA PHE A 214 43.08 13.61 -8.61
C PHE A 214 42.23 14.38 -9.63
N ALA A 215 41.88 15.61 -9.30
CA ALA A 215 41.03 16.46 -10.12
C ALA A 215 41.82 17.16 -11.24
N GLY A 216 43.16 17.27 -11.09
CA GLY A 216 44.04 17.83 -12.09
C GLY A 216 45.28 18.51 -11.52
N LEU A 217 46.03 19.16 -12.41
CA LEU A 217 47.16 20.03 -12.07
C LEU A 217 46.78 21.46 -12.38
N ARG A 218 47.04 22.38 -11.46
CA ARG A 218 46.93 23.82 -11.70
C ARG A 218 48.27 24.51 -11.51
N PRO A 219 48.50 25.69 -12.12
CA PRO A 219 49.65 26.53 -11.81
C PRO A 219 49.75 26.79 -10.30
N TYR A 220 50.95 26.64 -9.75
CA TYR A 220 51.23 26.90 -8.35
C TYR A 220 51.00 28.37 -8.00
N HIS A 221 50.23 28.61 -6.94
CA HIS A 221 50.08 29.93 -6.35
C HIS A 221 50.88 30.02 -5.05
N PRO A 222 51.48 31.15 -4.68
CA PRO A 222 52.26 31.29 -3.44
C PRO A 222 51.50 30.98 -2.14
N SER A 223 50.17 30.94 -2.20
CA SER A 223 49.28 30.52 -1.09
C SER A 223 49.18 28.99 -0.92
N ASP A 224 49.76 28.21 -1.82
CA ASP A 224 49.61 26.76 -1.85
C ASP A 224 50.67 26.07 -0.99
N SER A 225 50.25 25.01 -0.29
CA SER A 225 51.17 24.22 0.51
C SER A 225 52.25 23.57 -0.36
N PRO A 226 53.55 23.71 -0.01
CA PRO A 226 54.66 23.09 -0.75
C PRO A 226 54.57 21.56 -0.85
N ARG A 227 53.80 20.93 0.04
CA ARG A 227 53.58 19.47 0.06
C ARG A 227 52.74 18.97 -1.11
N HIS A 228 51.94 19.85 -1.74
CA HIS A 228 51.04 19.47 -2.83
C HIS A 228 51.65 19.74 -4.21
N ILE A 229 52.91 20.17 -4.27
CA ILE A 229 53.63 20.39 -5.52
C ILE A 229 53.87 19.06 -6.24
N ALA A 230 53.53 19.03 -7.53
CA ALA A 230 53.81 17.92 -8.42
C ALA A 230 55.28 17.96 -8.87
N TRP A 231 56.20 17.57 -7.99
CA TRP A 231 57.64 17.59 -8.25
C TRP A 231 58.06 16.84 -9.52
N LYS A 232 57.33 15.78 -9.92
CA LYS A 232 57.55 15.07 -11.19
C LYS A 232 57.29 15.93 -12.43
N ALA A 233 56.33 16.84 -12.38
CA ALA A 233 56.05 17.77 -13.48
C ALA A 233 57.05 18.94 -13.48
N ALA A 234 57.42 19.44 -12.29
CA ALA A 234 58.45 20.45 -12.12
C ALA A 234 59.81 19.98 -12.66
N ALA A 235 60.20 18.73 -12.39
CA ALA A 235 61.44 18.13 -12.89
C ALA A 235 61.47 17.93 -14.42
N ARG A 236 60.32 17.98 -15.10
CA ARG A 236 60.19 17.86 -16.56
C ARG A 236 60.10 19.22 -17.27
N GLY A 237 60.34 20.32 -16.55
CA GLY A 237 60.29 21.68 -17.12
C GLY A 237 58.88 22.23 -17.37
N GLN A 238 57.83 21.60 -16.81
CA GLN A 238 56.43 21.99 -17.02
C GLN A 238 55.93 23.06 -16.04
N GLY A 239 56.84 23.76 -15.35
CA GLY A 239 56.50 24.73 -14.30
C GLY A 239 56.09 24.10 -12.96
N LEU A 240 55.93 24.93 -11.94
CA LEU A 240 55.42 24.51 -10.63
C LEU A 240 53.91 24.30 -10.75
N LEU A 241 53.48 23.05 -10.64
CA LEU A 241 52.07 22.67 -10.65
C LEU A 241 51.66 22.11 -9.29
N THR A 242 50.52 22.53 -8.77
CA THR A 242 49.92 21.98 -7.55
C THR A 242 48.92 20.90 -7.91
N LYS A 243 48.99 19.74 -7.24
CA LYS A 243 47.99 18.68 -7.32
C LYS A 243 46.69 19.18 -6.70
N GLN A 244 45.61 19.20 -7.47
CA GLN A 244 44.27 19.44 -6.96
C GLN A 244 43.61 18.10 -6.62
N PHE A 245 43.11 18.01 -5.39
CA PHE A 245 42.33 16.89 -4.90
C PHE A 245 40.90 17.37 -4.68
N SER A 246 39.93 16.75 -5.36
CA SER A 246 38.51 17.03 -5.12
C SER A 246 37.98 16.03 -4.10
N GLY A 247 38.32 16.23 -2.83
CA GLY A 247 37.68 15.48 -1.75
C GLY A 247 36.27 16.03 -1.54
N ARG A 248 35.24 15.35 -2.04
CA ARG A 248 33.90 15.48 -1.45
C ARG A 248 34.06 14.96 -0.03
N ALA A 249 34.12 15.86 0.96
CA ALA A 249 34.06 15.44 2.34
C ALA A 249 32.77 14.63 2.48
N ASP A 250 32.92 13.33 2.68
CA ASP A 250 31.80 12.42 2.93
C ASP A 250 31.35 12.71 4.36
N THR A 251 30.61 13.81 4.54
CA THR A 251 30.06 14.16 5.83
C THR A 251 28.93 13.17 6.10
N GLU A 252 29.25 12.12 6.85
CA GLU A 252 28.30 11.06 7.19
C GLU A 252 27.28 11.60 8.21
N LEU A 253 26.04 11.80 7.76
CA LEU A 253 24.95 12.17 8.65
C LEU A 253 24.40 10.91 9.34
N TRP A 254 24.53 10.82 10.66
CA TRP A 254 23.93 9.74 11.43
C TRP A 254 22.63 10.22 12.10
N LEU A 255 21.52 9.57 11.76
CA LEU A 255 20.23 9.76 12.41
C LEU A 255 20.12 8.77 13.56
N ASP A 256 20.42 9.23 14.77
CA ASP A 256 20.56 8.36 15.95
C ASP A 256 19.41 8.51 16.94
N TRP A 257 18.82 7.38 17.33
CA TRP A 257 17.83 7.29 18.40
C TRP A 257 18.31 7.89 19.74
N GLY A 258 19.61 7.76 20.05
CA GLY A 258 20.20 8.26 21.28
C GLY A 258 20.32 9.79 21.35
N GLN A 259 20.25 10.48 20.22
CA GLN A 259 20.29 11.96 20.18
C GLN A 259 18.93 12.59 20.51
N LEU A 260 17.86 11.80 20.52
CA LEU A 260 16.52 12.27 20.87
C LEU A 260 16.34 12.36 22.39
N PRO A 261 15.54 13.32 22.90
CA PRO A 261 15.36 13.50 24.33
C PRO A 261 14.92 12.22 25.05
N PRO A 262 15.54 11.85 26.19
CA PRO A 262 15.31 10.57 26.84
C PRO A 262 13.87 10.38 27.36
N HIS A 263 13.16 11.47 27.66
CA HIS A 263 11.78 11.46 28.15
C HIS A 263 10.72 11.29 27.04
N MET A 264 11.13 11.30 25.77
CA MET A 264 10.22 11.19 24.64
C MET A 264 9.73 9.74 24.46
N HIS A 265 8.42 9.57 24.25
CA HIS A 265 7.83 8.27 23.96
C HIS A 265 8.36 7.67 22.66
N VAL A 266 8.29 6.34 22.54
CA VAL A 266 8.78 5.58 21.38
C VAL A 266 8.18 6.08 20.07
N GLU A 267 6.87 6.34 20.02
CA GLU A 267 6.19 6.82 18.81
C GLU A 267 6.65 8.20 18.36
N ASP A 268 6.88 9.12 19.30
CA ASP A 268 7.34 10.46 19.01
C ASP A 268 8.78 10.42 18.48
N ARG A 269 9.63 9.57 19.07
CA ARG A 269 11.00 9.36 18.58
C ARG A 269 11.01 8.84 17.15
N LEU A 270 10.19 7.83 16.85
CA LEU A 270 10.03 7.31 15.48
C LEU A 270 9.53 8.40 14.53
N SER A 271 8.57 9.22 14.95
CA SER A 271 8.04 10.33 14.17
C SER A 271 9.12 11.38 13.84
N HIS A 272 10.01 11.67 14.79
CA HIS A 272 11.16 12.55 14.59
C HIS A 272 12.20 11.95 13.65
N LEU A 273 12.57 10.67 13.83
CA LEU A 273 13.49 9.97 12.94
C LEU A 273 12.93 9.90 11.51
N THR A 274 11.63 9.62 11.35
CA THR A 274 10.97 9.64 10.06
C THR A 274 11.09 11.01 9.40
N ARG A 275 10.84 12.09 10.15
CA ARG A 275 11.03 13.45 9.62
C ARG A 275 12.48 13.71 9.21
N TRP A 276 13.47 13.35 10.04
CA TRP A 276 14.87 13.53 9.68
C TRP A 276 15.29 12.75 8.43
N VAL A 277 14.77 11.52 8.23
CA VAL A 277 15.00 10.75 6.99
C VAL A 277 14.45 11.49 5.77
N LEU A 278 13.24 12.07 5.88
CA LEU A 278 12.62 12.84 4.80
C LEU A 278 13.39 14.14 4.51
N ASP A 279 13.76 14.89 5.55
CA ASP A 279 14.51 16.14 5.43
C ASP A 279 15.92 15.89 4.81
N ALA A 280 16.63 14.85 5.26
CA ALA A 280 17.93 14.47 4.72
C ALA A 280 17.85 13.98 3.26
N HIS A 281 16.79 13.23 2.92
CA HIS A 281 16.54 12.80 1.55
C HIS A 281 16.24 13.98 0.61
N ALA A 282 15.41 14.93 1.05
CA ALA A 282 15.06 16.13 0.29
C ALA A 282 16.29 17.01 0.01
N LEU A 283 17.25 17.05 0.94
CA LEU A 283 18.53 17.75 0.79
C LEU A 283 19.59 16.97 -0.02
N GLY A 284 19.29 15.74 -0.43
CA GLY A 284 20.22 14.90 -1.20
C GLY A 284 21.47 14.46 -0.44
N MET A 285 21.41 14.47 0.90
CA MET A 285 22.54 14.07 1.76
C MET A 285 22.64 12.55 1.90
N GLY A 286 23.85 12.05 2.11
CA GLY A 286 24.07 10.66 2.53
C GLY A 286 23.81 10.53 4.03
N PHE A 287 22.99 9.56 4.44
CA PHE A 287 22.65 9.37 5.86
C PHE A 287 22.53 7.90 6.27
N GLY A 288 22.92 7.61 7.51
CA GLY A 288 22.73 6.34 8.20
C GLY A 288 21.65 6.44 9.27
N LEU A 289 21.08 5.31 9.68
CA LEU A 289 20.04 5.24 10.72
C LEU A 289 20.50 4.30 11.84
N ARG A 290 20.45 4.77 13.08
CA ARG A 290 20.70 3.97 14.29
C ARG A 290 19.46 3.96 15.16
N ILE A 291 18.89 2.78 15.35
CA ILE A 291 17.80 2.53 16.29
C ILE A 291 18.14 1.34 17.18
N PRO A 292 17.47 1.16 18.33
CA PRO A 292 17.73 0.01 19.20
C PRO A 292 17.62 -1.31 18.42
N GLY A 293 18.64 -2.16 18.50
CA GLY A 293 18.67 -3.46 17.84
C GLY A 293 18.93 -3.46 16.33
N LYS A 294 18.99 -2.29 15.64
CA LYS A 294 19.25 -2.26 14.19
C LYS A 294 19.99 -0.99 13.75
N THR A 295 21.04 -1.20 12.95
CA THR A 295 21.83 -0.10 12.36
C THR A 295 21.86 -0.25 10.85
N ILE A 296 21.56 0.83 10.14
CA ILE A 296 21.65 0.93 8.69
C ILE A 296 22.85 1.84 8.37
N PRO A 297 23.86 1.36 7.63
CA PRO A 297 25.02 2.18 7.27
C PRO A 297 24.62 3.36 6.39
N PRO A 298 25.44 4.42 6.33
CA PRO A 298 25.16 5.58 5.50
C PRO A 298 25.03 5.19 4.03
N GLY A 299 24.02 5.75 3.38
CA GLY A 299 23.76 5.58 1.97
C GLY A 299 23.04 6.80 1.43
N ALA A 300 22.79 6.83 0.13
CA ALA A 300 22.10 7.95 -0.52
C ALA A 300 20.98 7.47 -1.45
N GLY A 301 20.06 8.40 -1.77
CA GLY A 301 18.99 8.19 -2.74
C GLY A 301 17.72 7.55 -2.17
N VAL A 302 16.78 7.25 -3.08
CA VAL A 302 15.42 6.80 -2.75
C VAL A 302 15.41 5.44 -2.05
N ALA A 303 16.31 4.52 -2.46
CA ALA A 303 16.40 3.19 -1.86
C ALA A 303 16.84 3.25 -0.38
N GLN A 304 17.75 4.16 -0.02
CA GLN A 304 18.17 4.37 1.36
C GLN A 304 17.02 4.91 2.20
N SER A 305 16.32 5.95 1.71
CA SER A 305 15.16 6.53 2.39
C SER A 305 14.07 5.48 2.65
N ALA A 306 13.71 4.70 1.63
CA ALA A 306 12.73 3.62 1.76
C ALA A 306 13.15 2.56 2.80
N ARG A 307 14.41 2.13 2.80
CA ARG A 307 14.94 1.14 3.74
C ARG A 307 14.93 1.64 5.19
N CYS A 308 15.26 2.92 5.39
CA CYS A 308 15.21 3.57 6.70
C CYS A 308 13.76 3.69 7.20
N LEU A 309 12.85 4.17 6.36
CA LEU A 309 11.42 4.29 6.69
C LEU A 309 10.75 2.95 6.98
N GLU A 310 11.06 1.91 6.19
CA GLU A 310 10.60 0.54 6.44
C GLU A 310 11.10 0.01 7.78
N THR A 311 12.36 0.29 8.12
CA THR A 311 12.93 -0.13 9.40
C THR A 311 12.27 0.60 10.59
N LEU A 312 11.92 1.87 10.43
CA LEU A 312 11.16 2.62 11.44
C LEU A 312 9.70 2.13 11.55
N ALA A 313 9.08 1.72 10.45
CA ALA A 313 7.74 1.17 10.43
C ALA A 313 7.63 -0.19 11.12
N LEU A 314 8.64 -1.04 10.94
CA LEU A 314 8.71 -2.39 11.50
C LEU A 314 9.37 -2.42 12.89
N PHE A 315 9.65 -1.26 13.50
CA PHE A 315 10.26 -1.22 14.81
C PHE A 315 9.26 -1.63 15.90
N GLU A 316 9.50 -2.82 16.46
CA GLU A 316 8.86 -3.31 17.68
C GLU A 316 9.75 -2.98 18.88
N ILE A 317 9.13 -2.58 19.99
CA ILE A 317 9.85 -2.38 21.25
C ILE A 317 10.38 -3.76 21.69
N PRO A 318 11.68 -3.90 21.99
CA PRO A 318 12.17 -5.12 22.62
C PRO A 318 11.35 -5.37 23.89
N HIS A 319 10.57 -6.44 23.91
CA HIS A 319 9.88 -6.88 25.11
C HIS A 319 10.97 -7.23 26.12
N ASP A 320 11.06 -6.49 27.22
CA ASP A 320 11.93 -6.84 28.34
C ASP A 320 11.25 -8.00 29.10
N PRO A 321 11.76 -9.24 29.06
CA PRO A 321 11.12 -10.39 29.72
C PRO A 321 11.27 -10.36 31.26
N GLY A 322 11.49 -9.19 31.87
CA GLY A 322 11.94 -9.04 33.25
C GLY A 322 10.94 -8.46 34.26
N HIS A 323 9.69 -8.18 33.89
CA HIS A 323 8.70 -7.57 34.81
C HIS A 323 7.36 -8.31 34.87
N ASP A 324 7.43 -9.62 35.18
CA ASP A 324 6.25 -10.40 35.60
C ASP A 324 6.57 -11.25 36.85
N GLN A 325 7.24 -10.65 37.83
CA GLN A 325 7.35 -11.16 39.19
C GLN A 325 7.21 -10.03 40.20
N SER A 326 5.97 -9.55 40.40
CA SER A 326 5.47 -9.06 41.70
C SER A 326 4.14 -8.31 41.52
N ALA A 327 3.02 -9.03 41.66
CA ALA A 327 1.80 -8.57 42.32
C ALA A 327 0.81 -9.74 42.41
#